data_AF-A0A534TKC7-F1
#
_entry.id   AF-A0A534TKC7-F1
#
_cell.length_a   1.000
_cell.length_b   1.000
_cell.length_c   1.000
_cell.angle_alpha   90.00
_cell.angle_beta   90.00
_cell.angle_gamma   90.00
#
_symmetry.space_group_name_H-M   'P 1'
#
loop_
_entity.id
_entity.type
_entity.pdbx_description
1 polymer ?
#
loop_
_entity_poly.entity_id
_entity_poly.type
_entity_poly.pdbx_seq_one_letter_code
_entity_poly.pdbx_strand_id
1 'polypeptide(L)'
;MRLAPVILWTALAVLLPRPARAYAWMIRHGYTTCATCHVDPSGSGVLTPYGRAQGEILLQSRFSGKPEEEASPAANFLWNAVRTPDWLLGGGEVRYMGLRTKIGDGPTAGDLILMQGDAAAAVQVSGFRASASLGYVTSTGSPAAVAGQIVSREHWAGWAFGEGELLVRAGRINVPFGIRNIEHTQFVRQTTRTDINDTQQHGVAVSYSSELIRAEVMGIAGNFQIQKDANRERGYSGYVELAPLTRFAVGVSSLVTHAAQDVFLRVANTRQAHGVFARASPWRQLALLGEADYVIQSLSGAPSQNGLAS
;
A
#
# COMPACT_ATOMS: atom_id res chain seq x y z
N MET A 1 -36.85 24.17 19.43
CA MET A 1 -36.03 23.04 18.94
C MET A 1 -34.60 23.25 19.42
N ARG A 2 -34.09 22.38 20.30
CA ARG A 2 -32.82 22.61 21.00
C ARG A 2 -31.66 22.19 20.07
N LEU A 3 -31.09 23.17 19.36
CA LEU A 3 -29.90 23.00 18.49
C LEU A 3 -28.61 22.80 19.29
N ALA A 4 -28.60 23.20 20.57
CA ALA A 4 -27.45 23.09 21.47
C ALA A 4 -26.88 21.67 21.65
N PRO A 5 -27.67 20.60 21.87
CA PRO A 5 -27.13 19.24 21.96
C PRO A 5 -26.54 18.78 20.62
N VAL A 6 -27.14 19.12 19.48
CA VAL A 6 -26.61 18.71 18.17
C VAL A 6 -25.24 19.36 17.93
N ILE A 7 -25.11 20.67 18.14
CA ILE A 7 -23.83 21.38 18.00
C ILE A 7 -22.78 20.84 18.98
N LEU A 8 -23.17 20.53 20.22
CA LEU A 8 -22.27 19.95 21.20
C LEU A 8 -21.80 18.55 20.79
N TRP A 9 -22.69 17.69 20.29
CA TRP A 9 -22.33 16.35 19.81
C TRP A 9 -21.48 16.39 18.53
N THR A 10 -21.75 17.31 17.61
CA THR A 10 -20.93 17.51 16.40
C THR A 10 -19.55 18.06 16.76
N ALA A 11 -19.47 19.04 17.68
CA ALA A 11 -18.20 19.55 18.18
C ALA A 11 -17.41 18.48 18.94
N LEU A 12 -18.09 17.64 19.75
CA LEU A 12 -17.45 16.53 20.47
C LEU A 12 -16.97 15.43 19.51
N ALA A 13 -17.68 15.17 18.41
CA ALA A 13 -17.26 14.24 17.36
C ALA A 13 -16.04 14.75 16.57
N VAL A 14 -15.94 16.07 16.35
CA VAL A 14 -14.77 16.70 15.71
C VAL A 14 -13.57 16.78 16.67
N LEU A 15 -13.81 16.91 17.97
CA LEU A 15 -12.77 17.02 19.01
C LEU A 15 -12.30 15.67 19.59
N LEU A 16 -12.95 14.55 19.23
CA LEU A 16 -12.54 13.19 19.59
C LEU A 16 -12.12 12.35 18.37
N PRO A 17 -11.20 12.81 17.50
CA PRO A 17 -10.62 11.91 16.51
C PRO A 17 -9.80 10.86 17.27
N ARG A 18 -10.32 9.64 17.37
CA ARG A 18 -9.46 8.50 17.69
C ARG A 18 -8.57 8.29 16.47
N PRO A 19 -7.24 8.36 16.61
CA PRO A 19 -6.36 8.13 15.48
C PRO A 19 -6.50 6.66 15.06
N ALA A 20 -7.10 6.40 13.90
CA ALA A 20 -6.86 5.18 13.17
C ALA A 20 -5.41 5.24 12.68
N ARG A 21 -4.53 4.46 13.32
CA ARG A 21 -3.07 4.51 13.10
C ARG A 21 -2.65 3.40 12.16
N ALA A 22 -2.50 3.73 10.88
CA ALA A 22 -1.86 2.87 9.91
C ALA A 22 -1.13 3.73 8.84
N TYR A 23 0.21 3.60 8.82
CA TYR A 23 1.22 3.81 7.75
C TYR A 23 1.10 5.06 6.84
N ALA A 24 1.95 6.10 6.87
CA ALA A 24 3.42 6.16 6.65
C ALA A 24 4.18 7.00 7.72
N TRP A 25 3.74 6.90 8.97
CA TRP A 25 4.28 7.61 10.14
C TRP A 25 5.64 7.13 10.66
N MET A 26 6.23 6.05 10.11
CA MET A 26 7.54 5.54 10.55
C MET A 26 8.68 6.55 10.36
N ILE A 27 8.47 7.56 9.51
CA ILE A 27 9.37 8.71 9.38
C ILE A 27 9.56 9.47 10.69
N ARG A 28 8.60 9.47 11.62
CA ARG A 28 8.77 10.09 12.95
C ARG A 28 9.80 9.36 13.83
N HIS A 29 10.04 8.09 13.51
CA HIS A 29 11.02 7.21 14.15
C HIS A 29 12.36 7.17 13.40
N GLY A 30 12.52 7.98 12.35
CA GLY A 30 13.74 8.01 11.54
C GLY A 30 13.74 7.06 10.34
N TYR A 31 12.66 6.28 10.14
CA TYR A 31 12.56 5.38 8.99
C TYR A 31 12.00 6.12 7.78
N THR A 32 12.91 6.57 6.92
CA THR A 32 12.59 7.20 5.64
C THR A 32 12.38 6.17 4.54
N THR A 33 12.86 4.93 4.70
CA THR A 33 12.76 3.85 3.70
C THR A 33 11.78 2.75 4.14
N CYS A 34 11.17 2.06 3.17
CA CYS A 34 10.33 0.88 3.42
C CYS A 34 11.15 -0.43 3.42
N ALA A 35 12.28 -0.46 2.71
CA ALA A 35 13.11 -1.64 2.49
C ALA A 35 13.73 -2.22 3.78
N THR A 36 13.84 -1.40 4.83
CA THR A 36 14.32 -1.86 6.14
C THR A 36 13.30 -2.80 6.80
N CYS A 37 12.01 -2.51 6.66
CA CYS A 37 10.95 -3.26 7.34
C CYS A 37 10.30 -4.32 6.45
N HIS A 38 10.23 -4.10 5.13
CA HIS A 38 9.55 -4.98 4.18
C HIS A 38 10.55 -5.67 3.24
N VAL A 39 10.23 -6.90 2.85
CA VAL A 39 10.99 -7.61 1.80
C VAL A 39 10.84 -6.89 0.45
N ASP A 40 9.66 -6.33 0.20
CA ASP A 40 9.39 -5.44 -0.93
C ASP A 40 9.79 -3.99 -0.58
N PRO A 41 10.81 -3.39 -1.25
CA PRO A 41 11.21 -2.00 -1.03
C PRO A 41 10.16 -0.93 -1.37
N SER A 42 9.09 -1.24 -2.11
CA SER A 42 7.95 -0.35 -2.30
C SER A 42 7.10 -0.20 -1.03
N GLY A 43 7.30 -1.08 -0.04
CA GLY A 43 6.46 -1.20 1.14
C GLY A 43 5.17 -1.98 0.84
N SER A 44 4.70 -2.73 1.85
CA SER A 44 3.70 -3.82 1.77
C SER A 44 4.35 -5.21 1.66
N GLY A 45 3.52 -6.24 1.74
CA GLY A 45 3.94 -7.64 1.76
C GLY A 45 4.64 -8.05 3.06
N VAL A 46 5.40 -9.14 2.97
CA VAL A 46 6.06 -9.78 4.11
C VAL A 46 7.07 -8.85 4.79
N LEU A 47 7.06 -8.85 6.13
CA LEU A 47 8.03 -8.11 6.94
C LEU A 47 9.34 -8.90 7.10
N THR A 48 10.45 -8.18 7.15
CA THR A 48 11.75 -8.71 7.59
C THR A 48 11.72 -9.02 9.09
N PRO A 49 12.66 -9.82 9.62
CA PRO A 49 12.78 -10.00 11.08
C PRO A 49 12.92 -8.66 11.81
N TYR A 50 13.68 -7.72 11.24
CA TYR A 50 13.80 -6.36 11.73
C TYR A 50 12.46 -5.62 11.74
N GLY A 51 11.72 -5.66 10.63
CA GLY A 51 10.40 -5.01 10.53
C GLY A 51 9.40 -5.55 11.56
N ARG A 52 9.42 -6.85 11.84
CA ARG A 52 8.58 -7.45 12.91
C ARG A 52 8.98 -6.97 14.30
N ALA A 53 10.28 -6.97 14.61
CA ALA A 53 10.81 -6.47 15.87
C ALA A 53 10.43 -4.99 16.10
N GLN A 54 10.57 -4.14 15.09
CA GLN A 54 10.14 -2.75 15.16
C GLN A 54 8.61 -2.60 15.30
N GLY A 55 7.84 -3.51 14.70
CA GLY A 55 6.40 -3.60 14.91
C GLY A 55 6.04 -3.81 16.38
N GLU A 56 6.76 -4.67 17.07
CA GLU A 56 6.59 -4.91 18.51
C GLU A 56 6.98 -3.66 19.33
N ILE A 57 8.21 -3.16 19.15
CA ILE A 57 8.76 -2.07 19.96
C ILE A 57 8.01 -0.74 19.76
N LEU A 58 7.60 -0.43 18.51
CA LEU A 58 7.09 0.89 18.15
C LEU A 58 5.57 0.95 17.97
N LEU A 59 4.93 -0.17 17.63
CA LEU A 59 3.51 -0.21 17.23
C LEU A 59 2.61 -0.96 18.21
N GLN A 60 3.17 -1.57 19.26
CA GLN A 60 2.38 -2.18 20.31
C GLN A 60 1.36 -1.18 20.89
N SER A 61 0.14 -1.68 21.08
CA SER A 61 -0.94 -0.88 21.66
C SER A 61 -0.61 -0.52 23.10
N ARG A 62 -1.15 0.60 23.61
CA ARG A 62 -0.94 1.04 25.00
C ARG A 62 -1.43 0.04 26.06
N PHE A 63 -2.12 -1.01 25.65
CA PHE A 63 -2.66 -2.05 26.52
C PHE A 63 -1.69 -3.21 26.75
N SER A 64 -0.53 -3.25 26.06
CA SER A 64 0.47 -4.34 26.20
C SER A 64 1.55 -4.12 27.26
N GLY A 65 1.45 -3.07 28.09
CA GLY A 65 2.42 -2.79 29.16
C GLY A 65 3.42 -1.70 28.81
N LYS A 66 4.57 -1.67 29.50
CA LYS A 66 5.63 -0.67 29.26
C LYS A 66 6.26 -0.92 27.89
N PRO A 67 6.70 0.13 27.17
CA PRO A 67 7.47 -0.03 25.94
C PRO A 67 8.70 -0.89 26.25
N GLU A 68 8.84 -2.02 25.56
CA GLU A 68 10.05 -2.84 25.65
C GLU A 68 11.17 -2.18 24.82
N GLU A 69 12.40 -2.17 25.33
CA GLU A 69 13.57 -1.64 24.61
C GLU A 69 14.11 -2.65 23.59
N GLU A 70 13.83 -3.94 23.79
CA GLU A 70 14.21 -5.05 22.92
C GLU A 70 12.98 -5.84 22.51
N ALA A 71 13.01 -6.41 21.31
CA ALA A 71 11.92 -7.25 20.84
C ALA A 71 11.94 -8.60 21.57
N SER A 72 10.77 -9.03 22.02
CA SER A 72 10.62 -10.33 22.64
C SER A 72 10.65 -11.43 21.57
N PRO A 73 10.78 -12.72 21.96
CA PRO A 73 10.61 -13.81 21.02
C PRO A 73 9.27 -13.77 20.28
N ALA A 74 8.24 -13.10 20.82
CA ALA A 74 6.93 -12.96 20.19
C ALA A 74 6.96 -12.20 18.85
N ALA A 75 7.99 -11.40 18.55
CA ALA A 75 8.20 -10.80 17.23
C ALA A 75 8.58 -11.83 16.13
N ASN A 76 8.96 -13.06 16.51
CA ASN A 76 9.26 -14.10 15.54
C ASN A 76 8.02 -14.65 14.85
N PHE A 77 8.23 -15.40 13.77
CA PHE A 77 7.14 -15.99 13.01
C PHE A 77 6.18 -16.77 13.91
N LEU A 78 4.88 -16.47 13.77
CA LEU A 78 3.82 -17.09 14.54
C LEU A 78 4.04 -17.03 16.06
N TRP A 79 4.51 -15.88 16.57
CA TRP A 79 4.87 -15.67 17.99
C TRP A 79 5.87 -16.69 18.53
N ASN A 80 6.86 -17.04 17.70
CA ASN A 80 7.88 -18.07 17.99
C ASN A 80 7.33 -19.51 18.10
N ALA A 81 6.07 -19.76 17.76
CA ALA A 81 5.52 -21.13 17.80
C ALA A 81 6.14 -22.05 16.75
N VAL A 82 6.67 -21.47 15.66
CA VAL A 82 7.33 -22.20 14.58
C VAL A 82 8.69 -21.58 14.30
N ARG A 83 9.75 -22.36 14.44
CA ARG A 83 11.10 -21.95 14.02
C ARG A 83 11.19 -22.09 12.50
N THR A 84 11.28 -20.95 11.82
CA THR A 84 11.53 -20.89 10.38
C THR A 84 13.03 -20.69 10.15
N PRO A 85 13.61 -21.27 9.09
CA PRO A 85 14.96 -20.92 8.68
C PRO A 85 15.05 -19.42 8.34
N ASP A 86 16.22 -18.81 8.51
CA ASP A 86 16.42 -17.36 8.28
C ASP A 86 16.09 -16.91 6.85
N TRP A 87 16.20 -17.83 5.88
CA TRP A 87 15.87 -17.57 4.48
C TRP A 87 14.36 -17.57 4.18
N LEU A 88 13.52 -18.07 5.09
CA LEU A 88 12.06 -18.18 4.89
C LEU A 88 11.33 -17.26 5.85
N LEU A 89 10.58 -16.32 5.29
CA LEU A 89 9.75 -15.39 6.03
C LEU A 89 8.29 -15.65 5.72
N GLY A 90 7.45 -15.62 6.76
CA GLY A 90 6.01 -15.74 6.62
C GLY A 90 5.28 -14.61 7.33
N GLY A 91 4.06 -14.35 6.90
CA GLY A 91 3.17 -13.38 7.52
C GLY A 91 1.73 -13.61 7.09
N GLY A 92 0.82 -12.93 7.77
CA GLY A 92 -0.59 -12.93 7.40
C GLY A 92 -1.28 -11.67 7.91
N GLU A 93 -2.33 -11.27 7.23
CA GLU A 93 -3.16 -10.14 7.61
C GLU A 93 -4.64 -10.54 7.55
N VAL A 94 -5.36 -10.23 8.61
CA VAL A 94 -6.81 -10.41 8.69
C VAL A 94 -7.42 -9.12 9.20
N ARG A 95 -8.38 -8.59 8.45
CA ARG A 95 -9.03 -7.32 8.75
C ARG A 95 -10.52 -7.38 8.47
N TYR A 96 -11.32 -7.04 9.47
CA TYR A 96 -12.78 -6.98 9.38
C TYR A 96 -13.30 -5.58 9.73
N MET A 97 -14.38 -5.17 9.08
CA MET A 97 -15.14 -3.97 9.37
C MET A 97 -16.58 -4.34 9.74
N GLY A 98 -17.05 -3.88 10.89
CA GLY A 98 -18.48 -3.82 11.16
C GLY A 98 -19.03 -2.49 10.67
N LEU A 99 -19.89 -2.50 9.66
CA LEU A 99 -20.57 -1.32 9.15
C LEU A 99 -22.01 -1.32 9.66
N ARG A 100 -22.46 -0.20 10.23
CA ARG A 100 -23.87 0.00 10.59
C ARG A 100 -24.39 1.25 9.90
N THR A 101 -25.40 1.08 9.07
CA THR A 101 -26.01 2.17 8.30
C THR A 101 -27.45 2.35 8.71
N LYS A 102 -27.86 3.59 9.02
CA LYS A 102 -29.24 3.96 9.23
C LYS A 102 -29.58 5.13 8.31
N ILE A 103 -30.57 4.95 7.44
CA ILE A 103 -31.02 5.98 6.49
C ILE A 103 -32.36 6.53 6.99
N GLY A 104 -32.37 7.80 7.39
CA GLY A 104 -33.56 8.44 7.98
C GLY A 104 -34.07 7.70 9.22
N ASP A 105 -35.39 7.52 9.30
CA ASP A 105 -36.05 6.75 10.37
C ASP A 105 -36.14 5.24 10.07
N GLY A 106 -35.51 4.78 8.99
CA GLY A 106 -35.48 3.37 8.63
C GLY A 106 -34.74 2.49 9.65
N PRO A 107 -34.87 1.17 9.53
CA PRO A 107 -34.14 0.23 10.37
C PRO A 107 -32.63 0.36 10.16
N THR A 108 -31.86 0.17 11.23
CA THR A 108 -30.39 0.10 11.15
C THR A 108 -30.00 -1.22 10.50
N ALA A 109 -29.36 -1.16 9.34
CA ALA A 109 -28.71 -2.31 8.71
C ALA A 109 -27.29 -2.48 9.27
N GLY A 110 -26.84 -3.72 9.39
CA GLY A 110 -25.51 -4.05 9.89
C GLY A 110 -24.85 -5.07 8.98
N ASP A 111 -23.66 -4.73 8.49
CA ASP A 111 -22.83 -5.58 7.64
C ASP A 111 -21.51 -5.90 8.35
N LEU A 112 -21.03 -7.13 8.15
CA LEU A 112 -19.68 -7.52 8.54
C LEU A 112 -18.87 -7.79 7.27
N ILE A 113 -17.91 -6.91 7.01
CA ILE A 113 -17.13 -6.90 5.78
C ILE A 113 -15.73 -7.42 6.10
N LEU A 114 -15.31 -8.51 5.45
CA LEU A 114 -13.91 -8.91 5.40
C LEU A 114 -13.19 -7.94 4.46
N MET A 115 -12.36 -7.06 5.02
CA MET A 115 -11.55 -6.12 4.26
C MET A 115 -10.31 -6.78 3.67
N GLN A 116 -9.69 -7.69 4.42
CA GLN A 116 -8.47 -8.37 4.00
C GLN A 116 -8.31 -9.69 4.76
N GLY A 117 -7.86 -10.74 4.07
CA GLY A 117 -7.65 -12.06 4.63
C GLY A 117 -6.60 -12.77 3.80
N ASP A 118 -5.33 -12.45 4.04
CA ASP A 118 -4.21 -12.85 3.21
C ASP A 118 -3.14 -13.57 4.04
N ALA A 119 -2.56 -14.62 3.47
CA ALA A 119 -1.32 -15.22 3.91
C ALA A 119 -0.22 -14.90 2.90
N ALA A 120 0.99 -14.63 3.37
CA ALA A 120 2.11 -14.28 2.51
C ALA A 120 3.39 -14.97 2.98
N ALA A 121 4.25 -15.31 2.03
CA ALA A 121 5.55 -15.90 2.28
C ALA A 121 6.58 -15.26 1.37
N ALA A 122 7.81 -15.14 1.88
CA ALA A 122 8.93 -14.61 1.15
C ALA A 122 10.19 -15.45 1.42
N VAL A 123 11.03 -15.55 0.40
CA VAL A 123 12.32 -16.23 0.46
C VAL A 123 13.43 -15.22 0.21
N GLN A 124 14.48 -15.25 1.03
CA GLN A 124 15.67 -14.44 0.88
C GLN A 124 16.93 -15.30 1.03
N VAL A 125 17.67 -15.48 -0.06
CA VAL A 125 18.91 -16.27 -0.07
C VAL A 125 19.98 -15.48 -0.81
N SER A 126 20.96 -14.96 -0.07
CA SER A 126 21.98 -14.06 -0.61
C SER A 126 21.33 -12.86 -1.34
N GLY A 127 21.55 -12.71 -2.65
CA GLY A 127 20.88 -11.68 -3.46
C GLY A 127 19.47 -12.08 -3.92
N PHE A 128 19.12 -13.37 -3.95
CA PHE A 128 17.81 -13.79 -4.44
C PHE A 128 16.70 -13.43 -3.44
N ARG A 129 15.63 -12.81 -3.96
CA ARG A 129 14.42 -12.48 -3.18
C ARG A 129 13.18 -12.88 -3.96
N ALA A 130 12.22 -13.49 -3.28
CA ALA A 130 10.89 -13.74 -3.84
C ALA A 130 9.82 -13.53 -2.76
N SER A 131 8.64 -13.07 -3.14
CA SER A 131 7.48 -12.92 -2.27
C SER A 131 6.23 -13.32 -3.00
N ALA A 132 5.28 -13.96 -2.31
CA ALA A 132 3.96 -14.27 -2.84
C ALA A 132 2.89 -14.20 -1.74
N SER A 133 1.69 -13.79 -2.13
CA SER A 133 0.50 -13.78 -1.29
C SER A 133 -0.66 -14.57 -1.89
N LEU A 134 -1.43 -15.18 -1.00
CA LEU A 134 -2.67 -15.87 -1.28
C LEU A 134 -3.72 -15.40 -0.28
N GLY A 135 -4.85 -14.94 -0.81
CA GLY A 135 -5.90 -14.33 0.00
C GLY A 135 -7.29 -14.76 -0.39
N TYR A 136 -8.24 -14.36 0.44
CA TYR A 136 -9.67 -14.58 0.23
C TYR A 136 -10.44 -13.25 0.31
N VAL A 137 -11.34 -13.04 -0.64
CA VAL A 137 -12.25 -11.89 -0.67
C VAL A 137 -13.70 -12.37 -0.67
N THR A 138 -14.61 -11.56 -0.14
CA THR A 138 -16.05 -11.91 -0.08
C THR A 138 -16.78 -11.68 -1.40
N SER A 139 -16.26 -10.80 -2.27
CA SER A 139 -16.83 -10.52 -3.59
C SER A 139 -16.18 -11.33 -4.70
N THR A 140 -16.94 -11.59 -5.77
CA THR A 140 -16.39 -12.16 -7.01
C THR A 140 -16.00 -11.04 -7.97
N GLY A 141 -15.07 -11.32 -8.90
CA GLY A 141 -14.67 -10.38 -9.94
C GLY A 141 -13.54 -9.40 -9.56
N SER A 142 -12.84 -9.64 -8.45
CA SER A 142 -11.63 -8.87 -8.11
C SER A 142 -10.59 -8.96 -9.23
N PRO A 143 -9.95 -7.85 -9.63
CA PRO A 143 -8.80 -7.88 -10.55
C PRO A 143 -7.60 -8.69 -10.04
N ALA A 144 -7.55 -9.02 -8.75
CA ALA A 144 -6.54 -9.90 -8.16
C ALA A 144 -6.97 -11.38 -8.09
N ALA A 145 -8.16 -11.74 -8.59
CA ALA A 145 -8.69 -13.10 -8.51
C ALA A 145 -7.86 -14.09 -9.34
N VAL A 146 -7.60 -15.26 -8.76
CA VAL A 146 -6.98 -16.41 -9.43
C VAL A 146 -8.03 -17.50 -9.68
N ALA A 147 -8.91 -17.74 -8.70
CA ALA A 147 -10.02 -18.69 -8.81
C ALA A 147 -11.17 -18.29 -7.88
N GLY A 148 -12.31 -17.89 -8.45
CA GLY A 148 -13.48 -17.48 -7.67
C GLY A 148 -13.16 -16.31 -6.71
N GLN A 149 -13.21 -16.60 -5.41
CA GLN A 149 -12.94 -15.65 -4.32
C GLN A 149 -11.48 -15.71 -3.81
N ILE A 150 -10.67 -16.61 -4.37
CA ILE A 150 -9.24 -16.72 -4.06
C ILE A 150 -8.49 -15.69 -4.89
N VAL A 151 -7.69 -14.86 -4.24
CA VAL A 151 -6.91 -13.78 -4.85
C VAL A 151 -5.41 -13.97 -4.62
N SER A 152 -4.60 -13.48 -5.55
CA SER A 152 -3.17 -13.30 -5.35
C SER A 152 -2.82 -11.84 -5.61
N ARG A 153 -2.41 -11.12 -4.56
CA ARG A 153 -2.14 -9.68 -4.63
C ARG A 153 -0.71 -9.37 -5.03
N GLU A 154 0.23 -10.20 -4.63
CA GLU A 154 1.63 -10.06 -5.02
C GLU A 154 2.22 -11.44 -5.27
N HIS A 155 3.05 -11.52 -6.31
CA HIS A 155 3.90 -12.67 -6.56
C HIS A 155 5.03 -12.20 -7.46
N TRP A 156 6.23 -12.14 -6.93
CA TRP A 156 7.40 -11.66 -7.66
C TRP A 156 8.66 -12.36 -7.21
N ALA A 157 9.64 -12.39 -8.11
CA ALA A 157 10.99 -12.85 -7.83
C ALA A 157 11.98 -11.83 -8.38
N GLY A 158 13.14 -11.74 -7.78
CA GLY A 158 14.14 -10.75 -8.13
C GLY A 158 15.49 -11.02 -7.51
N TRP A 159 16.42 -10.14 -7.86
CA TRP A 159 17.79 -10.17 -7.39
C TRP A 159 18.18 -8.81 -6.82
N ALA A 160 18.64 -8.84 -5.57
CA ALA A 160 19.17 -7.73 -4.84
C ALA A 160 20.69 -7.66 -5.03
N PHE A 161 21.20 -6.47 -5.31
CA PHE A 161 22.60 -6.16 -5.51
C PHE A 161 23.10 -5.24 -4.38
N GLY A 162 24.40 -5.30 -4.09
CA GLY A 162 24.97 -4.68 -2.89
C GLY A 162 24.39 -5.30 -1.61
N GLU A 163 24.22 -4.50 -0.57
CA GLU A 163 23.52 -4.90 0.66
C GLU A 163 21.97 -4.86 0.52
N GLY A 164 21.48 -4.87 -0.72
CA GLY A 164 20.06 -4.75 -1.05
C GLY A 164 19.60 -3.33 -1.39
N GLU A 165 20.54 -2.42 -1.63
CA GLU A 165 20.29 -1.06 -2.10
C GLU A 165 19.57 -1.05 -3.45
N LEU A 166 19.97 -1.95 -4.36
CA LEU A 166 19.36 -2.12 -5.67
C LEU A 166 18.64 -3.46 -5.73
N LEU A 167 17.38 -3.48 -6.14
CA LEU A 167 16.62 -4.71 -6.38
C LEU A 167 15.98 -4.63 -7.77
N VAL A 168 16.26 -5.65 -8.59
CA VAL A 168 15.58 -5.88 -9.86
C VAL A 168 14.63 -7.05 -9.67
N ARG A 169 13.36 -6.87 -9.97
CA ARG A 169 12.34 -7.91 -9.77
C ARG A 169 11.29 -7.91 -10.88
N ALA A 170 10.68 -9.07 -11.08
CA ALA A 170 9.62 -9.27 -12.03
C ALA A 170 8.49 -10.11 -11.43
N GLY A 171 7.27 -9.83 -11.86
CA GLY A 171 6.07 -10.51 -11.39
C GLY A 171 4.91 -9.54 -11.20
N ARG A 172 3.92 -9.92 -10.39
CA ARG A 172 2.85 -9.03 -9.94
C ARG A 172 3.34 -8.20 -8.76
N ILE A 173 3.57 -6.92 -9.01
CA ILE A 173 4.21 -6.00 -8.08
C ILE A 173 3.31 -4.78 -7.91
N ASN A 174 3.34 -4.22 -6.71
CA ASN A 174 2.72 -2.94 -6.42
C ASN A 174 3.19 -1.85 -7.37
N VAL A 175 2.26 -1.04 -7.89
CA VAL A 175 2.60 0.05 -8.81
C VAL A 175 3.35 1.14 -8.03
N PRO A 176 4.63 1.44 -8.36
CA PRO A 176 5.42 2.40 -7.61
C PRO A 176 4.97 3.82 -7.95
N PHE A 177 4.14 4.42 -7.10
CA PHE A 177 3.61 5.78 -7.27
C PHE A 177 3.17 6.36 -5.92
N GLY A 178 3.47 7.66 -5.70
CA GLY A 178 3.04 8.40 -4.50
C GLY A 178 3.55 7.85 -3.16
N ILE A 179 2.90 8.29 -2.07
CA ILE A 179 3.11 7.81 -0.70
C ILE A 179 2.42 6.47 -0.49
N ARG A 180 3.19 5.44 -0.17
CA ARG A 180 2.61 4.14 0.17
C ARG A 180 1.67 4.22 1.38
N ASN A 181 0.41 3.82 1.17
CA ASN A 181 -0.62 3.75 2.21
C ASN A 181 -1.49 2.50 2.02
N ILE A 182 -1.96 1.93 3.12
CA ILE A 182 -2.86 0.77 3.17
C ILE A 182 -4.33 1.14 3.00
N GLU A 183 -4.68 2.42 3.09
CA GLU A 183 -6.04 2.88 2.83
C GLU A 183 -6.32 2.87 1.31
N HIS A 184 -6.93 1.78 0.86
CA HIS A 184 -7.30 1.56 -0.53
C HIS A 184 -8.54 2.37 -0.95
N THR A 185 -9.30 2.93 0.00
CA THR A 185 -10.44 3.82 -0.30
C THR A 185 -10.04 5.28 -0.46
N GLN A 186 -8.77 5.63 -0.30
CA GLN A 186 -8.30 6.99 -0.54
C GLN A 186 -8.55 7.42 -1.98
N PHE A 187 -9.19 8.59 -2.12
CA PHE A 187 -9.57 9.14 -3.42
C PHE A 187 -8.39 9.22 -4.39
N VAL A 188 -7.22 9.66 -3.90
CA VAL A 188 -5.97 9.73 -4.66
C VAL A 188 -5.58 8.36 -5.24
N ARG A 189 -5.68 7.29 -4.43
CA ARG A 189 -5.32 5.93 -4.82
C ARG A 189 -6.31 5.31 -5.79
N GLN A 190 -7.61 5.50 -5.57
CA GLN A 190 -8.65 5.02 -6.48
C GLN A 190 -8.53 5.68 -7.85
N THR A 191 -8.25 6.99 -7.89
CA THR A 191 -8.13 7.76 -9.13
C THR A 191 -6.87 7.38 -9.91
N THR A 192 -5.74 7.19 -9.21
CA THR A 192 -4.47 6.78 -9.81
C THR A 192 -4.37 5.28 -10.07
N ARG A 193 -5.27 4.45 -9.51
CA ARG A 193 -5.25 2.98 -9.58
C ARG A 193 -3.92 2.40 -9.05
N THR A 194 -3.53 2.85 -7.86
CA THR A 194 -2.25 2.46 -7.21
C THR A 194 -2.47 1.95 -5.78
N ASP A 195 -3.63 1.39 -5.49
CA ASP A 195 -3.88 0.71 -4.22
C ASP A 195 -3.07 -0.60 -4.09
N ILE A 196 -3.23 -1.25 -2.94
CA ILE A 196 -2.48 -2.44 -2.56
C ILE A 196 -3.35 -3.70 -2.53
N ASN A 197 -4.61 -3.58 -2.92
CA ASN A 197 -5.57 -4.66 -2.84
C ASN A 197 -5.74 -5.35 -4.19
N ASP A 198 -5.98 -4.62 -5.27
CA ASP A 198 -6.24 -5.24 -6.56
C ASP A 198 -5.66 -4.54 -7.78
N THR A 199 -5.04 -3.36 -7.63
CA THR A 199 -4.51 -2.60 -8.77
C THR A 199 -3.04 -2.89 -9.12
N GLN A 200 -2.38 -3.84 -8.45
CA GLN A 200 -1.04 -4.25 -8.85
C GLN A 200 -1.00 -4.81 -10.26
N GLN A 201 0.16 -4.69 -10.89
CA GLN A 201 0.36 -5.05 -12.29
C GLN A 201 1.49 -6.06 -12.45
N HIS A 202 1.48 -6.82 -13.55
CA HIS A 202 2.64 -7.60 -13.93
C HIS A 202 3.65 -6.72 -14.66
N GLY A 203 4.92 -6.86 -14.33
CA GLY A 203 5.97 -6.05 -14.93
C GLY A 203 7.36 -6.37 -14.40
N VAL A 204 8.31 -5.54 -14.78
CA VAL A 204 9.68 -5.54 -14.26
C VAL A 204 9.91 -4.22 -13.56
N ALA A 205 10.36 -4.27 -12.30
CA ALA A 205 10.68 -3.10 -11.50
C ALA A 205 12.14 -3.10 -11.08
N VAL A 206 12.72 -1.91 -11.06
CA VAL A 206 14.05 -1.62 -10.51
C VAL A 206 13.86 -0.60 -9.40
N SER A 207 14.21 -0.99 -8.18
CA SER A 207 14.16 -0.12 -7.01
C SER A 207 15.56 0.14 -6.48
N TYR A 208 15.83 1.39 -6.13
CA TYR A 208 17.04 1.83 -5.47
C TYR A 208 16.68 2.52 -4.15
N SER A 209 17.32 2.14 -3.05
CA SER A 209 17.09 2.72 -1.73
C SER A 209 18.41 2.93 -1.00
N SER A 210 18.70 4.18 -0.66
CA SER A 210 19.77 4.57 0.26
C SER A 210 19.20 5.44 1.39
N GLU A 211 20.06 6.00 2.24
CA GLU A 211 19.63 6.92 3.31
C GLU A 211 19.02 8.22 2.77
N LEU A 212 19.58 8.76 1.68
CA LEU A 212 19.19 10.05 1.10
C LEU A 212 18.13 9.92 0.01
N ILE A 213 18.16 8.84 -0.78
CA ILE A 213 17.31 8.71 -1.97
C ILE A 213 16.60 7.36 -1.99
N ARG A 214 15.31 7.38 -2.32
CA ARG A 214 14.52 6.21 -2.69
C ARG A 214 13.93 6.44 -4.07
N ALA A 215 14.21 5.53 -5.00
CA ALA A 215 13.67 5.59 -6.35
C ALA A 215 13.17 4.23 -6.77
N GLU A 216 12.10 4.20 -7.54
CA GLU A 216 11.63 2.97 -8.15
C GLU A 216 11.00 3.27 -9.50
N VAL A 217 11.29 2.42 -10.47
CA VAL A 217 10.66 2.46 -11.79
C VAL A 217 10.21 1.06 -12.18
N MET A 218 9.03 0.98 -12.78
CA MET A 218 8.40 -0.25 -13.22
C MET A 218 7.95 -0.11 -14.67
N GLY A 219 8.39 -1.04 -15.52
CA GLY A 219 7.77 -1.30 -16.82
C GLY A 219 6.57 -2.23 -16.63
N ILE A 220 5.38 -1.76 -17.02
CA ILE A 220 4.10 -2.42 -16.80
C ILE A 220 3.72 -3.20 -18.06
N ALA A 221 3.67 -4.52 -17.94
CA ALA A 221 3.15 -5.44 -18.96
C ALA A 221 1.64 -5.67 -18.83
N GLY A 222 1.06 -5.28 -17.69
CA GLY A 222 -0.37 -5.29 -17.39
C GLY A 222 -0.81 -6.45 -16.51
N ASN A 223 -2.02 -6.38 -15.98
CA ASN A 223 -2.50 -7.40 -15.04
C ASN A 223 -2.96 -8.67 -15.78
N PHE A 224 -2.16 -9.73 -15.69
CA PHE A 224 -2.45 -11.01 -16.35
C PHE A 224 -3.61 -11.80 -15.72
N GLN A 225 -4.10 -11.42 -14.54
CA GLN A 225 -5.32 -11.98 -13.97
C GLN A 225 -6.59 -11.43 -14.66
N ILE A 226 -6.47 -10.31 -15.39
CA ILE A 226 -7.53 -9.86 -16.28
C ILE A 226 -7.49 -10.71 -17.55
N GLN A 227 -8.60 -11.42 -17.82
CA GLN A 227 -8.67 -12.41 -18.91
C GLN A 227 -8.45 -11.80 -20.30
N LYS A 228 -9.07 -10.65 -20.59
CA LYS A 228 -8.97 -9.99 -21.90
C LYS A 228 -7.73 -9.12 -21.97
N ASP A 229 -6.85 -9.37 -22.93
CA ASP A 229 -5.62 -8.59 -23.10
C ASP A 229 -5.91 -7.11 -23.41
N ALA A 230 -6.97 -6.82 -24.17
CA ALA A 230 -7.40 -5.47 -24.48
C ALA A 230 -7.70 -4.61 -23.23
N ASN A 231 -8.04 -5.26 -22.12
CA ASN A 231 -8.36 -4.60 -20.86
C ASN A 231 -7.13 -4.35 -19.98
N ARG A 232 -5.95 -4.82 -20.38
CA ARG A 232 -4.73 -4.71 -19.58
C ARG A 232 -4.07 -3.37 -19.83
N GLU A 233 -3.80 -2.67 -18.74
CA GLU A 233 -3.02 -1.44 -18.77
C GLU A 233 -1.54 -1.73 -18.98
N ARG A 234 -0.91 -1.09 -19.97
CA ARG A 234 0.52 -1.23 -20.28
C ARG A 234 1.19 0.13 -20.25
N GLY A 235 2.43 0.21 -19.80
CA GLY A 235 3.15 1.48 -19.74
C GLY A 235 4.23 1.48 -18.68
N TYR A 236 4.33 2.55 -17.90
CA TYR A 236 5.32 2.64 -16.82
C TYR A 236 4.76 3.36 -15.60
N SER A 237 5.38 3.12 -14.45
CA SER A 237 5.22 3.91 -13.23
C SER A 237 6.56 4.11 -12.56
N GLY A 238 6.74 5.21 -11.87
CA GLY A 238 7.89 5.38 -11.00
C GLY A 238 7.81 6.60 -10.12
N TYR A 239 8.69 6.64 -9.12
CA TYR A 239 8.88 7.78 -8.26
C TYR A 239 10.35 7.95 -7.89
N VAL A 240 10.68 9.17 -7.46
CA VAL A 240 11.92 9.51 -6.78
C VAL A 240 11.58 10.31 -5.55
N GLU A 241 12.10 9.90 -4.39
CA GLU A 241 11.95 10.56 -3.11
C GLU A 241 13.34 10.87 -2.55
N LEU A 242 13.53 12.10 -2.08
CA LEU A 242 14.72 12.57 -1.37
C LEU A 242 14.37 12.76 0.10
N ALA A 243 15.21 12.22 0.98
CA ALA A 243 15.09 12.32 2.43
C ALA A 243 16.33 13.02 3.01
N PRO A 244 16.47 14.36 2.86
CA PRO A 244 17.64 15.10 3.33
C PRO A 244 17.75 15.13 4.86
N LEU A 245 16.66 14.83 5.58
CA LEU A 245 16.62 14.67 7.02
C LEU A 245 15.94 13.34 7.36
N THR A 246 16.29 12.75 8.50
CA THR A 246 15.68 11.50 8.98
C THR A 246 14.17 11.59 9.24
N ARG A 247 13.63 12.82 9.29
CA ARG A 247 12.20 13.11 9.54
C ARG A 247 11.54 13.94 8.45
N PHE A 248 12.19 14.14 7.31
CA PHE A 248 11.62 14.89 6.19
C PHE A 248 12.02 14.24 4.87
N ALA A 249 11.01 13.97 4.04
CA ALA A 249 11.18 13.46 2.70
C ALA A 249 10.22 14.16 1.74
N VAL A 250 10.67 14.36 0.51
CA VAL A 250 9.88 14.95 -0.59
C VAL A 250 10.15 14.17 -1.85
N GLY A 251 9.12 13.96 -2.67
CA GLY A 251 9.26 13.19 -3.89
C GLY A 251 8.29 13.60 -4.98
N VAL A 252 8.56 13.05 -6.15
CA VAL A 252 7.75 13.18 -7.35
C VAL A 252 7.47 11.81 -7.91
N SER A 253 6.32 11.65 -8.56
CA SER A 253 5.91 10.38 -9.18
C SER A 253 5.26 10.61 -10.54
N SER A 254 5.35 9.60 -11.39
CA SER A 254 4.84 9.63 -12.75
C SER A 254 4.35 8.24 -13.14
N LEU A 255 3.13 8.18 -13.66
CA LEU A 255 2.46 6.97 -14.11
C LEU A 255 1.83 7.28 -15.46
N VAL A 256 2.11 6.44 -16.46
CA VAL A 256 1.44 6.49 -17.76
C VAL A 256 1.09 5.09 -18.17
N THR A 257 -0.20 4.83 -18.37
CA THR A 257 -0.70 3.54 -18.82
C THR A 257 -1.68 3.69 -19.98
N HIS A 258 -1.67 2.70 -20.86
CA HIS A 258 -2.60 2.60 -21.98
C HIS A 258 -3.31 1.25 -21.95
N ALA A 259 -4.63 1.27 -22.16
CA ALA A 259 -5.44 0.09 -22.40
C ALA A 259 -6.22 0.27 -23.70
N ALA A 260 -6.24 -0.78 -24.54
CA ALA A 260 -7.02 -0.77 -25.79
C ALA A 260 -8.53 -0.72 -25.52
N GLN A 261 -8.95 -1.18 -24.34
CA GLN A 261 -10.30 -1.07 -23.84
C GLN A 261 -10.28 -0.90 -22.31
N ASP A 262 -10.50 0.31 -21.80
CA ASP A 262 -10.54 0.55 -20.36
C ASP A 262 -11.63 -0.32 -19.68
N VAL A 263 -11.29 -0.92 -18.54
CA VAL A 263 -12.17 -1.84 -17.80
C VAL A 263 -13.51 -1.20 -17.42
N PHE A 264 -13.51 0.11 -17.13
CA PHE A 264 -14.68 0.87 -16.70
C PHE A 264 -15.31 1.61 -17.86
N LEU A 265 -14.51 2.32 -18.67
CA LEU A 265 -15.00 3.20 -19.73
C LEU A 265 -15.27 2.50 -21.06
N ARG A 266 -14.79 1.25 -21.22
CA ARG A 266 -15.01 0.38 -22.39
C ARG A 266 -14.52 0.94 -23.73
N VAL A 267 -13.68 1.96 -23.71
CA VAL A 267 -13.02 2.59 -24.86
C VAL A 267 -11.50 2.59 -24.67
N ALA A 268 -10.73 2.73 -25.74
CA ALA A 268 -9.28 2.90 -25.62
C ALA A 268 -8.96 4.16 -24.81
N ASN A 269 -8.05 4.03 -23.85
CA ASN A 269 -7.74 5.09 -22.90
C ASN A 269 -6.25 5.11 -22.58
N THR A 270 -5.65 6.28 -22.65
CA THR A 270 -4.34 6.55 -22.06
C THR A 270 -4.54 7.35 -20.77
N ARG A 271 -4.22 6.73 -19.63
CA ARG A 271 -4.24 7.36 -18.32
C ARG A 271 -2.85 7.86 -17.97
N GLN A 272 -2.78 9.05 -17.42
CA GLN A 272 -1.55 9.63 -16.87
C GLN A 272 -1.84 10.14 -15.46
N ALA A 273 -0.88 10.00 -14.56
CA ALA A 273 -0.89 10.64 -13.27
C ALA A 273 0.53 11.14 -12.96
N HIS A 274 0.63 12.39 -12.51
CA HIS A 274 1.90 13.01 -12.14
C HIS A 274 1.74 13.69 -10.78
N GLY A 275 2.53 13.24 -9.82
CA GLY A 275 2.34 13.56 -8.41
C GLY A 275 3.54 14.23 -7.80
N VAL A 276 3.28 15.12 -6.84
CA VAL A 276 4.26 15.56 -5.85
C VAL A 276 3.79 15.12 -4.48
N PHE A 277 4.73 14.70 -3.63
CA PHE A 277 4.38 14.26 -2.29
C PHE A 277 5.47 14.60 -1.28
N ALA A 278 5.06 14.72 -0.02
CA ALA A 278 5.96 15.01 1.07
C ALA A 278 5.54 14.27 2.35
N ARG A 279 6.55 13.89 3.13
CA ARG A 279 6.40 13.24 4.44
C ARG A 279 7.28 13.99 5.43
N ALA A 280 6.70 14.45 6.53
CA ALA A 280 7.42 15.24 7.52
C ALA A 280 7.02 14.84 8.94
N SER A 281 7.96 14.89 9.87
CA SER A 281 7.69 14.79 11.29
C SER A 281 8.43 15.91 12.04
N PRO A 282 7.81 17.09 12.17
CA PRO A 282 8.40 18.24 12.86
C PRO A 282 8.79 17.92 14.31
N TRP A 283 8.02 17.04 14.98
CA TRP A 283 8.34 16.47 16.27
C TRP A 283 7.73 15.06 16.40
N ARG A 284 8.26 14.24 17.32
CA ARG A 284 8.04 12.78 17.41
C ARG A 284 6.56 12.35 17.45
N GLN A 285 5.67 13.20 17.95
CA GLN A 285 4.24 12.91 18.11
C GLN A 285 3.43 13.23 16.84
N LEU A 286 3.94 14.06 15.94
CA LEU A 286 3.25 14.51 14.73
C LEU A 286 3.94 13.93 13.48
N ALA A 287 3.15 13.29 12.62
CA ALA A 287 3.56 12.91 11.28
C ALA A 287 2.58 13.56 10.29
N LEU A 288 3.12 14.22 9.28
CA LEU A 288 2.42 14.89 8.20
C LEU A 288 2.75 14.14 6.90
N LEU A 289 1.72 13.88 6.11
CA LEU A 289 1.81 13.23 4.81
C LEU A 289 0.92 14.06 3.89
N GLY A 290 1.43 14.42 2.72
CA GLY A 290 0.68 15.15 1.70
C GLY A 290 1.05 14.66 0.32
N GLU A 291 0.06 14.53 -0.55
CA GLU A 291 0.20 14.12 -1.94
C GLU A 291 -0.75 14.95 -2.78
N ALA A 292 -0.30 15.34 -3.97
CA ALA A 292 -1.11 16.05 -4.94
C ALA A 292 -0.75 15.57 -6.34
N ASP A 293 -1.74 15.03 -7.03
CA ASP A 293 -1.60 14.38 -8.33
C ASP A 293 -2.42 15.09 -9.38
N TYR A 294 -1.79 15.35 -10.54
CA TYR A 294 -2.46 15.76 -11.75
C TYR A 294 -2.76 14.53 -12.60
N VAL A 295 -4.04 14.30 -12.89
CA VAL A 295 -4.52 13.11 -13.61
C VAL A 295 -5.08 13.51 -14.96
N ILE A 296 -4.69 12.79 -16.00
CA ILE A 296 -5.11 13.01 -17.39
C ILE A 296 -5.70 11.71 -17.93
N GLN A 297 -6.84 11.79 -18.60
CA GLN A 297 -7.46 10.69 -19.35
C GLN A 297 -7.65 11.11 -20.81
N SER A 298 -6.96 10.41 -21.71
CA SER A 298 -7.08 10.63 -23.15
C SER A 298 -7.87 9.48 -23.77
N LEU A 299 -9.19 9.67 -23.85
CA LEU A 299 -10.14 8.69 -24.37
C LEU A 299 -10.22 8.76 -25.89
N SER A 300 -10.20 7.61 -26.56
CA SER A 300 -10.40 7.55 -28.01
C SER A 300 -11.79 8.07 -28.38
N GLY A 301 -11.85 9.06 -29.27
CA GLY A 301 -13.09 9.66 -29.75
C GLY A 301 -13.69 10.72 -28.81
N ALA A 302 -12.98 11.16 -27.77
CA ALA A 302 -13.40 12.25 -26.90
C ALA A 302 -12.24 13.19 -26.55
N PRO A 303 -12.51 14.46 -26.15
CA PRO A 303 -11.49 15.35 -25.62
C PRO A 303 -10.82 14.76 -24.38
N SER A 304 -9.54 15.11 -24.16
CA SER A 304 -8.83 14.71 -22.94
C SER A 304 -9.46 15.37 -21.71
N GLN A 305 -9.60 14.59 -20.64
CA GLN A 305 -10.13 15.05 -19.36
C GLN A 305 -8.99 15.16 -18.35
N ASN A 306 -8.94 16.26 -17.62
CA ASN A 306 -7.88 16.54 -16.66
C ASN A 306 -8.47 16.86 -15.28
N GLY A 307 -7.78 16.45 -14.21
CA GLY A 307 -8.21 16.71 -12.84
C GLY A 307 -7.06 16.72 -11.85
N LEU A 308 -7.35 17.18 -10.64
CA LEU A 308 -6.44 17.11 -9.49
C LEU A 308 -6.98 16.11 -8.47
N ALA A 309 -6.12 15.28 -7.91
CA ALA A 309 -6.41 14.40 -6.80
C ALA A 309 -5.42 14.68 -5.65
N SER A 310 -5.93 14.98 -4.46
CA SER A 310 -5.15 15.27 -3.24
C SER A 310 -5.85 14.75 -2.00
#